data_AF-A0A9X3MZK2-F1
#
_entry.id   AF-A0A9X3MZK2-F1
#
_cell.length_a   1.000
_cell.length_b   1.000
_cell.length_c   1.000
_cell.angle_alpha   90.00
_cell.angle_beta   90.00
_cell.angle_gamma   90.00
#
_symmetry.space_group_name_H-M   'P 1'
#
loop_
_entity.id
_entity.type
_entity.pdbx_description
1 polymer ?
#
loop_
_entity_poly.entity_id
_entity_poly.type
_entity_poly.pdbx_seq_one_letter_code
_entity_poly.pdbx_strand_id
1 'polypeptide(L)'
;MSARLLFSLIAIWLGVSAVLAVALSFVPSDEGDALVSFHDETITPAQLASARKAVLSSQQQPLTLDGPDYAKCVAAQTQQLRAAKQPIPAAEALRKQCAKVDTQVSEQALTSLIQAAWLRAEADDLGITVTDAETAKAFTEQKKQAFPKAADYDKYLKTSGRTEAELLDQVRSGLIAQKLQQHYTKAIAAPSDAELRKLYDEQVKTMPKGSTAPEFEQVRDQIAQQVLSTKQQPVLAAALKSITDRSRPHTECLTDLKVEQCNGVKPKPTPAAPQVSEQSTPPADPQATPTPR
;
A
#
# COMPACT_ATOMS: atom_id res chain seq x y z
N MET A 1 -28.77 9.98 0.26
CA MET A 1 -28.64 9.48 1.64
C MET A 1 -28.10 8.06 1.56
N SER A 2 -26.78 7.90 1.58
CA SER A 2 -26.15 6.57 1.50
C SER A 2 -25.57 6.25 2.86
N ALA A 3 -26.20 5.28 3.50
CA ALA A 3 -25.92 4.82 4.84
C ALA A 3 -24.73 3.86 4.84
N ARG A 4 -23.89 3.97 5.89
CA ARG A 4 -23.43 2.86 6.77
C ARG A 4 -22.47 1.82 6.12
N LEU A 5 -21.43 1.25 6.75
CA LEU A 5 -20.93 1.08 8.12
C LEU A 5 -19.38 0.94 8.03
N LEU A 6 -18.59 1.62 8.87
CA LEU A 6 -18.00 1.07 10.11
C LEU A 6 -17.56 -0.40 10.01
N PHE A 7 -16.32 -0.62 9.56
CA PHE A 7 -15.62 -1.88 9.84
C PHE A 7 -15.13 -1.85 11.28
N SER A 8 -15.95 -2.41 12.17
CA SER A 8 -15.57 -2.77 13.53
C SER A 8 -15.08 -4.21 13.59
N LEU A 9 -14.10 -4.37 14.45
CA LEU A 9 -13.26 -5.52 14.78
C LEU A 9 -14.00 -6.81 15.24
N ILE A 10 -13.31 -7.94 14.98
CA ILE A 10 -13.20 -9.18 15.80
C ILE A 10 -14.43 -10.09 15.93
N ALA A 11 -14.25 -11.37 15.52
CA ALA A 11 -14.46 -12.53 16.40
C ALA A 11 -13.90 -13.82 15.78
N ILE A 12 -13.31 -14.62 16.68
CA ILE A 12 -12.48 -15.83 16.52
C ILE A 12 -13.36 -17.07 16.31
N TRP A 13 -12.89 -18.12 15.61
CA TRP A 13 -12.73 -19.48 16.17
C TRP A 13 -12.09 -20.50 15.20
N LEU A 14 -11.43 -21.44 15.86
CA LEU A 14 -10.43 -22.44 15.44
C LEU A 14 -11.04 -23.65 14.73
N GLY A 15 -10.21 -24.39 13.97
CA GLY A 15 -10.51 -25.81 13.73
C GLY A 15 -9.82 -26.50 12.54
N VAL A 16 -8.59 -26.99 12.77
CA VAL A 16 -8.04 -28.29 12.31
C VAL A 16 -7.75 -28.54 10.81
N SER A 17 -6.44 -28.60 10.54
CA SER A 17 -5.65 -29.54 9.69
C SER A 17 -6.05 -29.88 8.25
N ALA A 18 -5.15 -29.56 7.30
CA ALA A 18 -4.30 -30.55 6.63
C ALA A 18 -3.28 -29.84 5.71
N VAL A 19 -2.05 -30.36 5.75
CA VAL A 19 -0.83 -29.87 5.12
C VAL A 19 -0.83 -30.18 3.62
N LEU A 20 -0.46 -29.20 2.79
CA LEU A 20 0.27 -29.48 1.56
C LEU A 20 1.19 -28.30 1.23
N ALA A 21 2.49 -28.51 1.43
CA ALA A 21 3.54 -27.58 1.05
C ALA A 21 3.78 -27.67 -0.46
N VAL A 22 3.58 -26.57 -1.18
CA VAL A 22 4.15 -26.37 -2.51
C VAL A 22 5.21 -25.30 -2.36
N ALA A 23 6.48 -25.73 -2.36
CA ALA A 23 7.61 -24.84 -2.42
C ALA A 23 7.59 -24.12 -3.78
N LEU A 24 7.28 -22.82 -3.78
CA LEU A 24 7.52 -21.97 -4.94
C LEU A 24 8.98 -21.53 -4.88
N SER A 25 9.74 -22.02 -5.85
CA SER A 25 11.13 -21.65 -6.11
C SER A 25 11.25 -20.14 -6.30
N PHE A 26 11.97 -19.49 -5.39
CA PHE A 26 12.39 -18.10 -5.50
C PHE A 26 13.41 -18.00 -6.64
N VAL A 27 13.07 -17.32 -7.73
CA VAL A 27 14.05 -16.96 -8.77
C VAL A 27 14.79 -15.73 -8.26
N PRO A 28 16.12 -15.79 -8.00
CA PRO A 28 16.87 -14.61 -7.62
C PRO A 28 16.85 -13.65 -8.81
N SER A 29 16.20 -12.50 -8.64
CA SER A 29 16.22 -11.42 -9.62
C SER A 29 17.54 -10.68 -9.47
N ASP A 30 18.24 -10.44 -10.59
CA ASP A 30 19.47 -9.65 -10.68
C ASP A 30 19.45 -8.45 -9.72
N GLU A 31 20.39 -8.43 -8.77
CA GLU A 31 20.52 -7.35 -7.77
C GLU A 31 20.77 -5.97 -8.41
N GLY A 32 21.08 -5.92 -9.72
CA GLY A 32 21.37 -4.71 -10.47
C GLY A 32 20.21 -3.71 -10.59
N ASP A 33 18.96 -4.19 -10.58
CA ASP A 33 17.78 -3.33 -10.84
C ASP A 33 16.97 -2.97 -9.58
N ALA A 34 17.41 -3.42 -8.39
CA ALA A 34 16.69 -3.12 -7.15
C ALA A 34 16.76 -1.62 -6.79
N LEU A 35 15.60 -1.02 -6.58
CA LEU A 35 15.41 0.38 -6.17
C LEU A 35 15.77 0.59 -4.70
N VAL A 36 15.43 -0.39 -3.87
CA VAL A 36 15.75 -0.42 -2.44
C VAL A 36 16.17 -1.83 -2.07
N SER A 37 17.11 -1.97 -1.14
CA SER A 37 17.52 -3.26 -0.57
C SER A 37 17.49 -3.16 0.95
N PHE A 38 17.02 -4.21 1.62
CA PHE A 38 16.94 -4.29 3.08
C PHE A 38 17.08 -5.76 3.48
N HIS A 39 18.20 -6.11 4.13
CA HIS A 39 18.61 -7.51 4.32
C HIS A 39 18.58 -8.30 3.00
N ASP A 40 17.94 -9.46 2.98
CA ASP A 40 17.82 -10.32 1.79
C ASP A 40 16.63 -9.91 0.88
N GLU A 41 15.96 -8.81 1.19
CA GLU A 41 14.82 -8.32 0.43
C GLU A 41 15.18 -7.13 -0.46
N THR A 42 14.65 -7.15 -1.68
CA THR A 42 14.77 -6.06 -2.64
C THR A 42 13.40 -5.54 -3.07
N ILE A 43 13.29 -4.22 -3.25
CA ILE A 43 12.16 -3.57 -3.91
C ILE A 43 12.54 -3.29 -5.37
N THR A 44 11.82 -3.89 -6.30
CA THR A 44 12.06 -3.80 -7.74
C THR A 44 11.16 -2.75 -8.42
N PRO A 45 11.49 -2.31 -9.65
CA PRO A 45 10.61 -1.46 -10.44
C PRO A 45 9.23 -2.08 -10.70
N ALA A 46 9.15 -3.41 -10.81
CA ALA A 46 7.89 -4.13 -10.99
C ALA A 46 7.00 -4.03 -9.75
N GLN A 47 7.58 -4.20 -8.55
CA GLN A 47 6.85 -4.01 -7.29
C GLN A 47 6.41 -2.55 -7.11
N LEU A 48 7.25 -1.58 -7.47
CA LEU A 48 6.86 -0.17 -7.47
C LEU A 48 5.69 0.08 -8.44
N ALA A 49 5.74 -0.44 -9.65
CA ALA A 49 4.65 -0.29 -10.62
C ALA A 49 3.33 -0.89 -10.09
N SER A 50 3.39 -2.07 -9.45
CA SER A 50 2.25 -2.70 -8.80
C SER A 50 1.69 -1.84 -7.64
N ALA A 51 2.56 -1.37 -6.74
CA ALA A 51 2.17 -0.52 -5.62
C ALA A 51 1.60 0.83 -6.07
N ARG A 52 2.10 1.42 -7.16
CA ARG A 52 1.53 2.64 -7.76
C ARG A 52 0.10 2.41 -8.25
N LYS A 53 -0.17 1.29 -8.95
CA LYS A 53 -1.56 0.91 -9.31
C LYS A 53 -2.41 0.75 -8.06
N ALA A 54 -1.84 0.19 -6.99
CA ALA A 54 -2.55 0.00 -5.74
C ALA A 54 -2.99 1.33 -5.12
N VAL A 55 -2.07 2.29 -5.01
CA VAL A 55 -2.34 3.65 -4.53
C VAL A 55 -3.41 4.33 -5.38
N LEU A 56 -3.30 4.33 -6.71
CA LEU A 56 -4.30 4.93 -7.61
C LEU A 56 -5.69 4.31 -7.44
N SER A 57 -5.76 2.97 -7.34
CA SER A 57 -7.02 2.25 -7.14
C SER A 57 -7.71 2.61 -5.82
N SER A 58 -6.94 2.80 -4.74
CA SER A 58 -7.48 3.19 -3.43
C SER A 58 -8.04 4.60 -3.40
N GLN A 59 -7.49 5.50 -4.22
CA GLN A 59 -7.99 6.87 -4.37
C GLN A 59 -9.20 6.97 -5.29
N GLN A 60 -9.68 5.85 -5.85
CA GLN A 60 -10.76 5.80 -6.85
C GLN A 60 -10.48 6.75 -8.03
N GLN A 61 -9.21 6.99 -8.32
CA GLN A 61 -8.77 7.90 -9.36
C GLN A 61 -8.59 7.11 -10.66
N PRO A 62 -9.41 7.34 -11.70
CA PRO A 62 -9.25 6.68 -12.99
C PRO A 62 -8.16 7.38 -13.81
N LEU A 63 -7.01 7.67 -13.19
CA LEU A 63 -5.86 8.25 -13.85
C LEU A 63 -4.93 7.13 -14.31
N THR A 64 -4.57 7.16 -15.59
CA THR A 64 -3.47 6.37 -16.13
C THR A 64 -2.26 7.28 -16.24
N LEU A 65 -1.22 7.03 -15.43
CA LEU A 65 0.03 7.79 -15.45
C LEU A 65 1.00 7.09 -16.42
N ASP A 66 1.13 7.63 -17.63
CA ASP A 66 1.81 6.99 -18.77
C ASP A 66 2.99 7.79 -19.31
N GLY A 67 4.15 7.13 -19.47
CA GLY A 67 5.31 7.69 -20.16
C GLY A 67 5.80 9.04 -19.61
N PRO A 68 6.76 9.69 -20.28
CA PRO A 68 7.26 11.01 -19.87
C PRO A 68 6.27 12.16 -20.18
N ASP A 69 5.40 11.98 -21.18
CA ASP A 69 4.50 13.04 -21.66
C ASP A 69 3.10 13.03 -21.01
N TYR A 70 2.78 11.99 -20.23
CA TYR A 70 1.49 11.85 -19.52
C TYR A 70 0.25 11.97 -20.42
N ALA A 71 0.33 11.48 -21.67
CA ALA A 71 -0.67 11.73 -22.69
C ALA A 71 -2.05 11.19 -22.30
N LYS A 72 -2.13 9.95 -21.77
CA LYS A 72 -3.40 9.36 -21.30
C LYS A 72 -3.91 10.05 -20.06
N CYS A 73 -3.02 10.44 -19.13
CA CYS A 73 -3.41 11.22 -17.96
C CYS A 73 -4.06 12.56 -18.36
N VAL A 74 -3.41 13.32 -19.25
CA VAL A 74 -3.93 14.60 -19.74
C VAL A 74 -5.27 14.41 -20.45
N ALA A 75 -5.40 13.38 -21.29
CA ALA A 75 -6.65 13.06 -21.98
C ALA A 75 -7.78 12.74 -20.99
N ALA A 76 -7.51 11.91 -19.97
CA ALA A 76 -8.47 11.54 -18.94
C ALA A 76 -8.94 12.76 -18.13
N GLN A 77 -8.02 13.60 -17.65
CA GLN A 77 -8.37 14.82 -16.92
C GLN A 77 -9.17 15.80 -17.79
N THR A 78 -8.78 15.94 -19.06
CA THR A 78 -9.52 16.79 -20.01
C THR A 78 -10.95 16.27 -20.19
N GLN A 79 -11.13 14.96 -20.32
CA GLN A 79 -12.45 14.35 -20.45
C GLN A 79 -13.30 14.55 -19.19
N GLN A 80 -12.71 14.41 -18.00
CA GLN A 80 -13.40 14.65 -16.73
C GLN A 80 -13.86 16.10 -16.61
N LEU A 81 -12.99 17.08 -16.90
CA LEU A 81 -13.34 18.50 -16.86
C LEU A 81 -14.44 18.84 -17.87
N ARG A 82 -14.40 18.26 -19.07
CA ARG A 82 -15.48 18.38 -20.07
C ARG A 82 -16.80 17.82 -19.56
N ALA A 83 -16.79 16.61 -19.00
CA ALA A 83 -17.99 15.98 -18.44
C ALA A 83 -18.57 16.80 -17.27
N ALA A 84 -17.70 17.42 -16.47
CA ALA A 84 -18.07 18.31 -15.38
C ALA A 84 -18.40 19.75 -15.83
N LYS A 85 -18.32 20.06 -17.15
CA LYS A 85 -18.51 21.41 -17.72
C LYS A 85 -17.60 22.48 -17.08
N GLN A 86 -16.40 22.09 -16.66
CA GLN A 86 -15.41 22.96 -16.05
C GLN A 86 -14.43 23.53 -17.11
N PRO A 87 -13.83 24.71 -16.86
CA PRO A 87 -12.76 25.23 -17.71
C PRO A 87 -11.60 24.24 -17.81
N ILE A 88 -11.08 24.05 -19.02
CA ILE A 88 -9.98 23.12 -19.30
C ILE A 88 -8.67 23.93 -19.27
N PRO A 89 -7.73 23.64 -18.35
CA PRO A 89 -6.41 24.26 -18.36
C PRO A 89 -5.62 23.95 -19.64
N ALA A 90 -4.55 24.72 -19.88
CA ALA A 90 -3.63 24.42 -20.96
C ALA A 90 -3.02 23.01 -20.79
N ALA A 91 -2.75 22.32 -21.90
CA ALA A 91 -2.19 20.97 -21.89
C ALA A 91 -0.91 20.88 -21.06
N GLU A 92 -0.06 21.90 -21.09
CA GLU A 92 1.16 21.98 -20.28
C GLU A 92 0.88 22.04 -18.77
N ALA A 93 -0.17 22.75 -18.35
CA ALA A 93 -0.58 22.77 -16.95
C ALA A 93 -1.09 21.39 -16.50
N LEU A 94 -1.87 20.71 -17.34
CA LEU A 94 -2.34 19.35 -17.09
C LEU A 94 -1.19 18.35 -17.02
N ARG A 95 -0.18 18.45 -17.89
CA ARG A 95 1.03 17.61 -17.81
C ARG A 95 1.76 17.80 -16.49
N LYS A 96 1.99 19.04 -16.06
CA LYS A 96 2.61 19.34 -14.76
C LYS A 96 1.80 18.77 -13.59
N GLN A 97 0.48 18.82 -13.67
CA GLN A 97 -0.40 18.19 -12.68
C GLN A 97 -0.25 16.66 -12.68
N CYS A 98 -0.26 16.02 -13.85
CA CYS A 98 -0.03 14.59 -13.98
C CYS A 98 1.33 14.16 -13.41
N ALA A 99 2.40 14.89 -13.73
CA ALA A 99 3.73 14.63 -13.21
C ALA A 99 3.77 14.74 -11.68
N LYS A 100 3.13 15.76 -11.10
CA LYS A 100 3.04 15.92 -9.64
C LYS A 100 2.30 14.75 -8.98
N VAL A 101 1.16 14.35 -9.55
CA VAL A 101 0.40 13.19 -9.07
C VAL A 101 1.28 11.94 -9.15
N ASP A 102 2.05 11.78 -10.23
CA ASP A 102 2.92 10.62 -10.39
C ASP A 102 4.04 10.55 -9.35
N THR A 103 4.69 11.68 -9.07
CA THR A 103 5.67 11.77 -7.99
C THR A 103 5.04 11.38 -6.64
N GLN A 104 3.88 11.95 -6.30
CA GLN A 104 3.20 11.65 -5.03
C GLN A 104 2.80 10.18 -4.90
N VAL A 105 2.26 9.60 -5.98
CA VAL A 105 1.86 8.19 -6.03
C VAL A 105 3.08 7.28 -5.90
N SER A 106 4.20 7.63 -6.55
CA SER A 106 5.45 6.88 -6.48
C SER A 106 6.08 6.94 -5.09
N GLU A 107 6.12 8.11 -4.46
CA GLU A 107 6.63 8.30 -3.09
C GLU A 107 5.78 7.53 -2.07
N GLN A 108 4.45 7.59 -2.18
CA GLN A 108 3.55 6.84 -1.31
C GLN A 108 3.71 5.32 -1.51
N ALA A 109 3.84 4.87 -2.76
CA ALA A 109 4.04 3.47 -3.08
C ALA A 109 5.37 2.94 -2.52
N LEU A 110 6.49 3.65 -2.73
CA LEU A 110 7.79 3.32 -2.17
C LEU A 110 7.77 3.30 -0.64
N THR A 111 7.19 4.34 -0.03
CA THR A 111 7.02 4.42 1.44
C THR A 111 6.31 3.18 1.97
N SER A 112 5.20 2.78 1.33
CA SER A 112 4.44 1.60 1.74
C SER A 112 5.23 0.31 1.57
N LEU A 113 5.99 0.15 0.48
CA LEU A 113 6.79 -1.05 0.23
C LEU A 113 7.92 -1.18 1.25
N ILE A 114 8.63 -0.09 1.54
CA ILE A 114 9.71 -0.08 2.53
C ILE A 114 9.16 -0.38 3.93
N GLN A 115 8.04 0.24 4.32
CA GLN A 115 7.41 -0.05 5.61
C GLN A 115 6.94 -1.51 5.70
N ALA A 116 6.39 -2.07 4.63
CA ALA A 116 5.99 -3.48 4.61
C ALA A 116 7.20 -4.41 4.76
N ALA A 117 8.32 -4.11 4.11
CA ALA A 117 9.58 -4.86 4.29
C ALA A 117 10.06 -4.82 5.74
N TRP A 118 10.08 -3.64 6.36
CA TRP A 118 10.48 -3.48 7.76
C TRP A 118 9.55 -4.23 8.72
N LEU A 119 8.23 -4.20 8.49
CA LEU A 119 7.28 -4.95 9.32
C LEU A 119 7.43 -6.47 9.13
N ARG A 120 7.77 -6.95 7.94
CA ARG A 120 8.03 -8.37 7.70
C ARG A 120 9.29 -8.83 8.43
N ALA A 121 10.38 -8.09 8.33
CA ALA A 121 11.59 -8.39 9.10
C ALA A 121 11.35 -8.35 10.61
N GLU A 122 10.59 -7.37 11.11
CA GLU A 122 10.22 -7.31 12.53
C GLU A 122 9.41 -8.54 12.96
N ALA A 123 8.49 -8.99 12.10
CA ALA A 123 7.72 -10.19 12.38
C ALA A 123 8.61 -11.44 12.40
N ASP A 124 9.60 -11.53 11.50
CA ASP A 124 10.55 -12.64 11.46
C ASP A 124 11.45 -12.66 12.72
N ASP A 125 11.99 -11.51 13.13
CA ASP A 125 12.71 -11.34 14.41
C ASP A 125 11.82 -11.70 15.61
N LEU A 126 10.53 -11.35 15.49
CA LEU A 126 9.38 -11.69 16.33
C LEU A 126 9.12 -13.20 16.53
N GLY A 127 9.56 -14.03 15.58
CA GLY A 127 9.03 -15.38 15.39
C GLY A 127 7.53 -15.39 15.04
N ILE A 128 7.00 -14.29 14.50
CA ILE A 128 5.60 -14.13 14.10
C ILE A 128 5.44 -14.55 12.64
N THR A 129 4.98 -15.78 12.42
CA THR A 129 4.74 -16.29 11.07
C THR A 129 3.29 -16.11 10.63
N VAL A 130 3.09 -15.74 9.35
CA VAL A 130 1.80 -15.87 8.64
C VAL A 130 1.93 -16.96 7.59
N THR A 131 1.12 -18.00 7.70
CA THR A 131 1.12 -19.13 6.79
C THR A 131 0.31 -18.84 5.52
N ASP A 132 0.60 -19.57 4.45
CA ASP A 132 -0.18 -19.48 3.21
C ASP A 132 -1.64 -19.89 3.43
N ALA A 133 -1.90 -20.84 4.33
CA ALA A 133 -3.24 -21.25 4.71
C ALA A 133 -4.02 -20.13 5.42
N GLU A 134 -3.38 -19.41 6.35
CA GLU A 134 -3.98 -18.22 6.98
C GLU A 134 -4.28 -17.13 5.96
N THR A 135 -3.34 -16.90 5.03
CA THR A 135 -3.49 -15.92 3.95
C THR A 135 -4.63 -16.27 3.02
N ALA A 136 -4.69 -17.51 2.53
CA ALA A 136 -5.76 -17.98 1.64
C ALA A 136 -7.14 -17.93 2.31
N LYS A 137 -7.21 -18.30 3.60
CA LYS A 137 -8.46 -18.20 4.39
C LYS A 137 -8.91 -16.75 4.52
N ALA A 138 -8.02 -15.86 4.94
CA ALA A 138 -8.33 -14.43 5.08
C ALA A 138 -8.73 -13.81 3.74
N PHE A 139 -8.02 -14.15 2.66
CA PHE A 139 -8.31 -13.68 1.31
C PHE A 139 -9.69 -14.14 0.83
N THR A 140 -10.03 -15.41 1.03
CA THR A 140 -11.34 -15.95 0.65
C THR A 140 -12.48 -15.23 1.37
N GLU A 141 -12.33 -14.98 2.67
CA GLU A 141 -13.32 -14.26 3.45
C GLU A 141 -13.45 -12.80 3.01
N GLN A 142 -12.33 -12.08 2.84
CA GLN A 142 -12.33 -10.70 2.35
C GLN A 142 -12.93 -10.59 0.94
N LYS A 143 -12.59 -11.53 0.04
CA LYS A 143 -13.14 -11.59 -1.32
C LYS A 143 -14.65 -11.78 -1.30
N LYS A 144 -15.17 -12.68 -0.45
CA LYS A 144 -16.61 -12.91 -0.29
C LYS A 144 -17.34 -11.67 0.24
N GLN A 145 -16.75 -10.97 1.21
CA GLN A 145 -17.33 -9.76 1.78
C GLN A 145 -17.36 -8.59 0.78
N ALA A 146 -16.26 -8.39 0.05
CA ALA A 146 -16.13 -7.31 -0.92
C ALA A 146 -16.86 -7.59 -2.24
N PHE A 147 -16.92 -8.86 -2.66
CA PHE A 147 -17.47 -9.30 -3.94
C PHE A 147 -18.43 -10.50 -3.76
N PRO A 148 -19.68 -10.25 -3.33
CA PRO A 148 -20.69 -11.31 -3.25
C PRO A 148 -20.98 -12.00 -4.60
N LYS A 149 -20.64 -11.36 -5.72
CA LYS A 149 -20.75 -11.90 -7.07
C LYS A 149 -19.36 -12.06 -7.69
N ALA A 150 -19.05 -13.26 -8.17
CA ALA A 150 -17.75 -13.54 -8.80
C ALA A 150 -17.44 -12.61 -10.00
N ALA A 151 -18.45 -12.27 -10.80
CA ALA A 151 -18.28 -11.37 -11.94
C ALA A 151 -17.81 -9.96 -11.54
N ASP A 152 -18.15 -9.48 -10.34
CA ASP A 152 -17.71 -8.18 -9.84
C ASP A 152 -16.23 -8.21 -9.46
N TYR A 153 -15.73 -9.35 -8.95
CA TYR A 153 -14.31 -9.56 -8.68
C TYR A 153 -13.49 -9.59 -9.98
N ASP A 154 -13.94 -10.34 -10.99
CA ASP A 154 -13.26 -10.40 -12.29
C ASP A 154 -13.22 -9.03 -12.96
N LYS A 155 -14.33 -8.28 -12.87
CA LYS A 155 -14.39 -6.90 -13.36
C LYS A 155 -13.40 -6.02 -12.60
N TYR A 156 -13.34 -6.13 -11.27
CA TYR A 156 -12.39 -5.38 -10.46
C TYR A 156 -10.94 -5.63 -10.88
N LEU A 157 -10.52 -6.89 -11.04
CA LEU A 157 -9.15 -7.22 -11.48
C LEU A 157 -8.84 -6.59 -12.84
N LYS A 158 -9.77 -6.69 -13.80
CA LYS A 158 -9.63 -6.08 -15.13
C LYS A 158 -9.53 -4.56 -15.09
N THR A 159 -10.39 -3.90 -14.32
CA THR A 159 -10.43 -2.43 -14.26
C THR A 159 -9.30 -1.82 -13.44
N SER A 160 -8.86 -2.52 -12.39
CA SER A 160 -7.76 -2.06 -11.53
C SER A 160 -6.38 -2.44 -12.08
N GLY A 161 -6.32 -3.42 -12.98
CA GLY A 161 -5.07 -3.96 -13.50
C GLY A 161 -4.25 -4.73 -12.45
N ARG A 162 -4.92 -5.20 -11.39
CA ARG A 162 -4.36 -6.04 -10.32
C ARG A 162 -4.56 -7.53 -10.60
N THR A 163 -3.69 -8.33 -10.01
CA THR A 163 -3.71 -9.79 -10.04
C THR A 163 -4.14 -10.37 -8.69
N GLU A 164 -4.62 -11.62 -8.68
CA GLU A 164 -4.96 -12.29 -7.43
C GLU A 164 -3.74 -12.49 -6.51
N ALA A 165 -2.56 -12.76 -7.09
CA ALA A 165 -1.31 -12.90 -6.34
C ALA A 165 -0.92 -11.62 -5.58
N GLU A 166 -1.05 -10.45 -6.22
CA GLU A 166 -0.80 -9.16 -5.56
C GLU A 166 -1.79 -8.89 -4.41
N LEU A 167 -3.04 -9.33 -4.55
CA LEU A 167 -4.03 -9.20 -3.49
C LEU A 167 -3.77 -10.16 -2.33
N LEU A 168 -3.32 -11.39 -2.62
CA LEU A 168 -2.89 -12.35 -1.59
C LEU A 168 -1.70 -11.81 -0.78
N ASP A 169 -0.71 -11.21 -1.44
CA ASP A 169 0.42 -10.58 -0.77
C ASP A 169 0.00 -9.40 0.11
N GLN A 170 -0.96 -8.59 -0.36
CA GLN A 170 -1.57 -7.54 0.45
C GLN A 170 -2.28 -8.11 1.69
N VAL A 171 -3.01 -9.22 1.55
CA VAL A 171 -3.64 -9.91 2.69
C VAL A 171 -2.60 -10.42 3.68
N ARG A 172 -1.52 -11.03 3.20
CA ARG A 172 -0.42 -11.51 4.05
C ARG A 172 0.20 -10.35 4.83
N SER A 173 0.50 -9.25 4.17
CA SER A 173 1.03 -8.04 4.81
C SER A 173 0.08 -7.47 5.87
N GLY A 174 -1.24 -7.47 5.60
CA GLY A 174 -2.26 -7.06 6.57
C GLY A 174 -2.32 -7.96 7.80
N LEU A 175 -2.19 -9.29 7.61
CA LEU A 175 -2.14 -10.25 8.72
C LEU A 175 -0.88 -10.06 9.56
N ILE A 176 0.26 -9.78 8.95
CA ILE A 176 1.52 -9.50 9.66
C ILE A 176 1.37 -8.24 10.52
N ALA A 177 0.86 -7.14 9.94
CA ALA A 177 0.59 -5.91 10.69
C ALA A 177 -0.38 -6.16 11.86
N GLN A 178 -1.43 -6.95 11.65
CA GLN A 178 -2.37 -7.32 12.70
C GLN A 178 -1.70 -8.12 13.83
N LYS A 179 -0.89 -9.13 13.50
CA LYS A 179 -0.18 -9.94 14.51
C LYS A 179 0.85 -9.12 15.28
N LEU A 180 1.56 -8.21 14.62
CA LEU A 180 2.46 -7.26 15.28
C LEU A 180 1.71 -6.31 16.22
N GLN A 181 0.59 -5.73 15.76
CA GLN A 181 -0.24 -4.91 16.62
C GLN A 181 -0.69 -5.68 17.87
N GLN A 182 -1.14 -6.93 17.71
CA GLN A 182 -1.52 -7.79 18.83
C GLN A 182 -0.33 -8.07 19.77
N HIS A 183 0.84 -8.37 19.22
CA HIS A 183 2.06 -8.60 19.99
C HIS A 183 2.40 -7.40 20.88
N TYR A 184 2.48 -6.21 20.29
CA TYR A 184 2.86 -4.98 20.98
C TYR A 184 1.81 -4.50 21.98
N THR A 185 0.53 -4.78 21.74
CA THR A 185 -0.56 -4.30 22.61
C THR A 185 -1.01 -5.32 23.66
N LYS A 186 -0.47 -6.55 23.65
CA LYS A 186 -0.89 -7.64 24.55
C LYS A 186 -0.81 -7.29 26.03
N ALA A 187 0.17 -6.47 26.43
CA ALA A 187 0.39 -6.08 27.82
C ALA A 187 -0.50 -4.91 28.29
N ILE A 188 -1.31 -4.32 27.40
CA ILE A 188 -2.16 -3.20 27.75
C ILE A 188 -3.32 -3.68 28.63
N ALA A 189 -3.37 -3.16 29.85
CA ALA A 189 -4.47 -3.43 30.76
C ALA A 189 -5.80 -2.94 30.19
N ALA A 190 -6.86 -3.71 30.45
CA ALA A 190 -8.22 -3.30 30.13
C ALA A 190 -8.55 -1.93 30.76
N PRO A 191 -9.44 -1.13 30.14
CA PRO A 191 -9.95 0.09 30.75
C PRO A 191 -10.56 -0.18 32.12
N SER A 192 -10.19 0.62 33.12
CA SER A 192 -10.84 0.64 34.43
C SER A 192 -12.16 1.40 34.38
N ASP A 193 -13.11 1.07 35.25
CA ASP A 193 -14.38 1.80 35.34
C ASP A 193 -14.20 3.30 35.58
N ALA A 194 -13.14 3.69 36.30
CA ALA A 194 -12.80 5.10 36.52
C ALA A 194 -12.44 5.81 35.20
N GLU A 195 -11.66 5.16 34.33
CA GLU A 195 -11.32 5.70 33.00
C GLU A 195 -12.54 5.80 32.10
N LEU A 196 -13.44 4.81 32.16
CA LEU A 196 -14.70 4.83 31.40
C LEU A 196 -15.60 5.98 31.84
N ARG A 197 -15.81 6.14 33.15
CA ARG A 197 -16.63 7.22 33.72
C ARG A 197 -16.04 8.58 33.40
N LYS A 198 -14.73 8.74 33.51
CA LYS A 198 -14.04 10.00 33.17
C LYS A 198 -14.32 10.39 31.71
N LEU A 199 -14.14 9.46 30.76
CA LEU A 199 -14.37 9.75 29.35
C LEU A 199 -15.86 10.04 29.08
N TYR A 200 -16.78 9.31 29.70
CA TYR A 200 -18.22 9.58 29.61
C TYR A 200 -18.55 11.01 30.09
N ASP A 201 -18.09 11.39 31.27
CA ASP A 201 -18.35 12.72 31.86
C ASP A 201 -17.77 13.84 30.99
N GLU A 202 -16.58 13.64 30.41
CA GLU A 202 -15.97 14.58 29.46
C GLU A 202 -16.82 14.71 28.19
N GLN A 203 -17.31 13.60 27.62
CA GLN A 203 -18.19 13.63 26.45
C GLN A 203 -19.50 14.36 26.75
N VAL A 204 -20.16 14.06 27.87
CA VAL A 204 -21.40 14.72 28.30
C VAL A 204 -21.19 16.24 28.46
N LYS A 205 -20.08 16.67 29.05
CA LYS A 205 -19.73 18.10 29.19
C LYS A 205 -19.59 18.81 27.84
N THR A 206 -19.13 18.11 26.81
CA THR A 206 -18.96 18.66 25.46
C THR A 206 -20.24 18.63 24.61
N MET A 207 -21.32 18.01 25.09
CA MET A 207 -22.57 17.94 24.33
C MET A 207 -23.22 19.34 24.17
N PRO A 208 -23.88 19.62 23.03
CA PRO A 208 -24.61 20.86 22.83
C PRO A 208 -25.69 21.05 23.89
N LYS A 209 -25.85 22.28 24.38
CA LYS A 209 -26.90 22.65 25.35
C LYS A 209 -28.28 22.26 24.79
N GLY A 210 -29.08 21.58 25.61
CA GLY A 210 -30.40 21.07 25.23
C GLY A 210 -30.41 19.62 24.70
N SER A 211 -29.24 18.97 24.60
CA SER A 211 -29.15 17.55 24.27
C SER A 211 -29.30 16.69 25.52
N THR A 212 -29.97 15.54 25.41
CA THR A 212 -30.02 14.51 26.46
C THR A 212 -28.89 13.51 26.25
N ALA A 213 -28.07 13.29 27.27
CA ALA A 213 -27.00 12.29 27.22
C ALA A 213 -27.58 10.86 27.30
N PRO A 214 -27.02 9.89 26.56
CA PRO A 214 -27.37 8.48 26.72
C PRO A 214 -26.88 7.96 28.07
N GLU A 215 -27.56 6.97 28.65
CA GLU A 215 -27.14 6.37 29.92
C GLU A 215 -25.76 5.70 29.80
N PHE A 216 -24.93 5.83 30.84
CA PHE A 216 -23.56 5.30 30.84
C PHE A 216 -23.49 3.82 30.45
N GLU A 217 -24.38 2.98 31.01
CA GLU A 217 -24.41 1.54 30.74
C GLU A 217 -24.69 1.22 29.26
N GLN A 218 -25.44 2.06 28.55
CA GLN A 218 -25.75 1.85 27.13
C GLN A 218 -24.53 2.09 26.23
N VAL A 219 -23.61 2.93 26.66
CA VAL A 219 -22.42 3.33 25.89
C VAL A 219 -21.12 2.79 26.48
N ARG A 220 -21.17 2.06 27.59
CA ARG A 220 -19.99 1.57 28.34
C ARG A 220 -18.99 0.84 27.45
N ASP A 221 -19.46 -0.08 26.59
CA ASP A 221 -18.58 -0.86 25.73
C ASP A 221 -17.96 -0.01 24.61
N GLN A 222 -18.70 0.94 24.06
CA GLN A 222 -18.15 1.89 23.08
C GLN A 222 -17.07 2.77 23.70
N ILE A 223 -17.30 3.25 24.93
CA ILE A 223 -16.32 4.01 25.70
C ILE A 223 -15.11 3.13 26.02
N ALA A 224 -15.31 1.86 26.36
CA ALA A 224 -14.22 0.93 26.59
C ALA A 224 -13.36 0.71 25.35
N GLN A 225 -13.96 0.55 24.17
CA GLN A 225 -13.22 0.47 22.91
C GLN A 225 -12.45 1.77 22.63
N GLN A 226 -13.04 2.94 22.89
CA GLN A 226 -12.37 4.23 22.71
C GLN A 226 -11.17 4.42 23.67
N VAL A 227 -11.33 4.05 24.94
CA VAL A 227 -10.25 4.12 25.94
C VAL A 227 -9.14 3.13 25.56
N LEU A 228 -9.49 1.90 25.17
CA LEU A 228 -8.51 0.90 24.75
C LEU A 228 -7.73 1.37 23.51
N SER A 229 -8.40 1.91 22.51
CA SER A 229 -7.76 2.51 21.33
C SER A 229 -6.80 3.63 21.72
N THR A 230 -7.22 4.50 22.64
CA THR A 230 -6.37 5.59 23.17
C THR A 230 -5.12 5.04 23.87
N LYS A 231 -5.26 3.96 24.65
CA LYS A 231 -4.11 3.30 25.30
C LYS A 231 -3.17 2.62 24.31
N GLN A 232 -3.69 2.08 23.20
CA GLN A 232 -2.91 1.39 22.18
C GLN A 232 -2.05 2.34 21.33
N GLN A 233 -2.57 3.53 21.00
CA GLN A 233 -1.89 4.49 20.11
C GLN A 233 -0.42 4.78 20.48
N PRO A 234 -0.07 5.19 21.71
CA PRO A 234 1.32 5.49 22.04
C PRO A 234 2.23 4.26 22.00
N VAL A 235 1.71 3.08 22.35
CA VAL A 235 2.46 1.81 22.29
C VAL A 235 2.78 1.43 20.85
N LEU A 236 1.78 1.50 19.97
CA LEU A 236 1.96 1.23 18.54
C LEU A 236 2.85 2.28 17.87
N ALA A 237 2.71 3.56 18.21
CA ALA A 237 3.58 4.61 17.72
C ALA A 237 5.04 4.40 18.14
N ALA A 238 5.27 4.01 19.41
CA ALA A 238 6.61 3.68 19.90
C ALA A 238 7.18 2.45 19.19
N ALA A 239 6.38 1.41 18.96
CA ALA A 239 6.78 0.22 18.21
C ALA A 239 7.18 0.57 16.77
N LEU A 240 6.33 1.29 16.04
CA LEU A 240 6.61 1.74 14.66
C LEU A 240 7.88 2.59 14.59
N LYS A 241 8.06 3.49 15.55
CA LYS A 241 9.29 4.30 15.65
C LYS A 241 10.51 3.41 15.87
N SER A 242 10.43 2.46 16.80
CA SER A 242 11.52 1.55 17.14
C SER A 242 11.93 0.68 15.94
N ILE A 243 10.94 0.12 15.22
CA ILE A 243 11.14 -0.64 13.99
C ILE A 243 11.83 0.24 12.93
N THR A 244 11.35 1.47 12.74
CA THR A 244 11.91 2.42 11.78
C THR A 244 13.35 2.78 12.12
N ASP A 245 13.64 3.10 13.38
CA ASP A 245 14.97 3.49 13.85
C ASP A 245 15.98 2.34 13.68
N ARG A 246 15.56 1.10 13.93
CA ARG A 246 16.40 -0.09 13.72
C ARG A 246 16.58 -0.42 12.25
N SER A 247 15.53 -0.33 11.43
CA SER A 247 15.56 -0.82 10.05
C SER A 247 16.20 0.16 9.08
N ARG A 248 16.01 1.47 9.27
CA ARG A 248 16.49 2.51 8.35
C ARG A 248 18.00 2.47 8.12
N PRO A 249 18.89 2.32 9.12
CA PRO A 249 20.34 2.24 8.90
C PRO A 249 20.80 1.03 8.07
N HIS A 250 19.96 -0.01 7.97
CA HIS A 250 20.20 -1.22 7.19
C HIS A 250 19.49 -1.21 5.83
N THR A 251 18.82 -0.11 5.49
CA THR A 251 18.16 0.07 4.20
C THR A 251 19.12 0.75 3.23
N GLU A 252 19.26 0.22 2.02
CA GLU A 252 20.04 0.82 0.94
C GLU A 252 19.08 1.32 -0.13
N CYS A 253 19.23 2.56 -0.57
CA CYS A 253 18.34 3.17 -1.56
C CYS A 253 19.14 3.69 -2.74
N LEU A 254 18.55 3.65 -3.94
CA LEU A 254 19.09 4.38 -5.07
C LEU A 254 19.16 5.89 -4.78
N THR A 255 20.22 6.53 -5.24
CA THR A 255 20.54 7.93 -4.94
C THR A 255 19.47 8.95 -5.34
N ASP A 256 18.62 8.62 -6.30
CA ASP A 256 17.59 9.49 -6.86
C ASP A 256 16.22 9.36 -6.15
N LEU A 257 16.07 8.43 -5.21
CA LEU A 257 14.82 8.24 -4.47
C LEU A 257 14.64 9.31 -3.39
N LYS A 258 13.57 10.10 -3.51
CA LYS A 258 13.20 11.18 -2.59
C LYS A 258 12.10 10.76 -1.62
N VAL A 259 12.35 9.70 -0.86
CA VAL A 259 11.44 9.25 0.20
C VAL A 259 12.12 9.34 1.56
N GLU A 260 11.36 9.71 2.59
CA GLU A 260 11.89 9.92 3.95
C GLU A 260 12.63 8.70 4.51
N GLN A 261 12.24 7.50 4.10
CA GLN A 261 12.88 6.25 4.52
C GLN A 261 14.28 6.08 3.94
N CYS A 262 14.64 6.82 2.89
CA CYS A 262 15.95 6.84 2.25
C CYS A 262 16.82 8.03 2.67
N ASN A 263 16.33 8.92 3.53
CA ASN A 263 17.10 10.07 3.98
C ASN A 263 18.25 9.62 4.89
N GLY A 264 19.49 9.90 4.47
CA GLY A 264 20.71 9.61 5.25
C GLY A 264 21.10 8.12 5.31
N VAL A 265 20.55 7.30 4.42
CA VAL A 265 20.90 5.87 4.32
C VAL A 265 22.00 5.63 3.28
N LYS A 266 22.57 4.42 3.24
CA LYS A 266 23.66 4.09 2.31
C LYS A 266 23.18 4.24 0.86
N PRO A 267 23.81 5.10 0.04
CA PRO A 267 23.43 5.28 -1.34
C PRO A 267 23.88 4.08 -2.17
N LYS A 268 22.95 3.47 -2.90
CA LYS A 268 23.25 2.57 -3.99
C LYS A 268 23.36 3.39 -5.28
N PRO A 269 24.43 3.25 -6.08
CA PRO A 269 24.55 3.97 -7.34
C PRO A 269 23.37 3.62 -8.24
N THR A 270 22.63 4.62 -8.73
CA THR A 270 21.63 4.41 -9.78
C THR A 270 22.38 3.87 -11.02
N PRO A 271 22.04 2.65 -11.52
CA PRO A 271 22.64 2.14 -12.74
C PRO A 271 22.47 3.19 -13.84
N ALA A 272 23.56 3.52 -14.55
CA ALA A 272 23.47 4.42 -15.68
C ALA A 272 22.41 3.84 -16.64
N ALA A 273 21.39 4.64 -16.98
CA ALA A 273 20.39 4.25 -17.97
C ALA A 273 21.13 3.65 -19.18
N PRO A 274 20.67 2.52 -19.76
CA PRO A 274 21.28 1.98 -20.96
C PRO A 274 21.39 3.12 -21.96
N GLN A 275 22.63 3.54 -22.24
CA GLN A 275 22.88 4.41 -23.37
C GLN A 275 22.29 3.63 -24.54
N VAL A 276 21.22 4.17 -25.14
CA VAL A 276 20.77 3.70 -26.45
C VAL A 276 22.00 3.84 -27.31
N SER A 277 22.71 2.72 -27.48
CA SER A 277 23.91 2.67 -28.27
C SER A 277 23.40 2.90 -29.67
N GLU A 278 23.59 4.12 -30.15
CA GLU A 278 23.38 4.54 -31.52
C GLU A 278 24.42 3.77 -32.35
N GLN A 279 24.19 2.47 -32.51
CA GLN A 279 25.10 1.56 -33.17
C GLN A 279 24.43 1.07 -34.45
N SER A 280 24.78 1.81 -35.50
CA SER A 280 24.97 1.32 -36.86
C SER A 280 23.71 1.08 -37.68
N THR A 281 23.27 2.15 -38.34
CA THR A 281 22.70 2.07 -39.68
C THR A 281 23.55 1.11 -40.52
N PRO A 282 22.98 0.07 -41.15
CA PRO A 282 23.74 -0.75 -42.08
C PRO A 282 24.23 0.12 -43.25
N PRO A 283 25.46 -0.09 -43.76
CA PRO A 283 25.95 0.67 -44.90
C PRO A 283 25.04 0.43 -46.11
N ALA A 284 24.70 1.52 -46.79
CA ALA A 284 24.02 1.50 -48.07
C ALA A 284 24.82 0.66 -49.07
N ASP A 285 24.14 -0.34 -49.63
CA ASP A 285 24.66 -1.24 -50.66
C ASP A 285 24.80 -0.46 -51.99
N PRO A 286 26.01 -0.27 -52.56
CA PRO A 286 26.17 0.43 -53.82
C PRO A 286 26.35 -0.57 -54.96
N GLN A 287 25.35 -1.39 -55.27
CA GLN A 287 25.30 -2.12 -56.54
C GLN A 287 23.86 -2.23 -57.09
N ALA A 288 23.44 -1.17 -57.79
CA ALA A 288 22.42 -1.25 -58.82
C ALA A 288 23.06 -0.85 -60.16
N THR A 289 23.54 -1.84 -60.91
CA THR A 289 23.86 -1.66 -62.34
C THR A 289 22.56 -1.58 -63.13
N PRO A 290 22.35 -0.54 -63.97
CA PRO A 290 21.23 -0.51 -64.89
C PRO A 290 21.54 -1.42 -66.09
N THR A 291 20.63 -2.33 -66.40
CA THR A 291 20.68 -3.12 -67.65
C THR A 291 20.11 -2.25 -68.79
N PRO A 292 20.86 -1.96 -69.86
CA PRO A 292 20.27 -1.39 -71.06
C PRO A 292 19.72 -2.51 -71.95
N ARG A 293 18.70 -2.14 -72.73
CA ARG A 293 18.06 -2.95 -73.77
C ARG A 293 18.96 -3.10 -74.99
#